data_AF-A0A6C0HMK8-F1
#
_entry.id   AF-A0A6C0HMK8-F1
#
_cell.length_a   1.000
_cell.length_b   1.000
_cell.length_c   1.000
_cell.angle_alpha   90.00
_cell.angle_beta   90.00
_cell.angle_gamma   90.00
#
_symmetry.space_group_name_H-M   'P 1'
#
loop_
_entity.id
_entity.type
_entity.pdbx_description
1 polymer ?
#
loop_
_entity_poly.entity_id
_entity_poly.type
_entity_poly.pdbx_seq_one_letter_code
_entity_poly.pdbx_strand_id
1 'polypeptide(L)'
;MNFCKRQRNKVTEYFADQDNQQRLSIATGFVGDVFRVCMASLLCLFVPQGCTNTENNNSIFISIFGNSYKSIDSQINGTTTSLQMCTLTENFTSLIDFNIGVLALNFFTLACFIYLYIIELKRENWMIETLQYDENKSEHNISILKEEYPEVINKLQCHNKKYKRAYRILQYIYVANFACSAVLVIYYYYFDYRTITVLLTNVALCWTKISNGKEVAYKSYENEYAYSYFNIKHLSFNDIDPKYKKNDNLIVIETDIDNIRKNIQNIKKYIHTF
;
A
#
# COMPACT_ATOMS: atom_id res chain seq x y z
N MET A 1 28.96 -39.69 12.55
CA MET A 1 27.59 -39.42 12.06
C MET A 1 26.85 -38.28 12.79
N ASN A 2 27.31 -37.78 13.95
CA ASN A 2 26.57 -36.77 14.75
C ASN A 2 27.03 -35.30 14.57
N PHE A 3 28.13 -35.03 13.86
CA PHE A 3 28.66 -33.67 13.69
C PHE A 3 27.91 -32.88 12.59
N CYS A 4 27.45 -33.56 11.54
CA CYS A 4 26.74 -32.96 10.41
C CYS A 4 25.27 -32.60 10.74
N LYS A 5 24.60 -33.40 11.59
CA LYS A 5 23.26 -33.07 12.12
C LYS A 5 23.27 -31.82 13.01
N ARG A 6 24.33 -31.61 13.78
CA ARG A 6 24.46 -30.47 14.71
C ARG A 6 24.74 -29.14 13.99
N GLN A 7 25.52 -29.17 12.91
CA GLN A 7 25.73 -28.01 12.02
C GLN A 7 24.46 -27.66 11.23
N ARG A 8 23.76 -28.65 10.67
CA ARG A 8 22.50 -28.42 9.95
C ARG A 8 21.44 -27.79 10.87
N ASN A 9 21.28 -28.27 12.10
CA ASN A 9 20.33 -27.67 13.04
C ASN A 9 20.67 -26.20 13.38
N LYS A 10 21.95 -25.87 13.62
CA LYS A 10 22.37 -24.48 13.87
C LYS A 10 22.19 -23.57 12.66
N VAL A 11 22.45 -24.07 11.45
CA VAL A 11 22.25 -23.31 10.21
C VAL A 11 20.76 -23.10 9.95
N THR A 12 19.93 -24.13 10.15
CA THR A 12 18.47 -24.02 9.98
C THR A 12 17.86 -23.08 11.04
N GLU A 13 18.38 -23.09 12.26
CA GLU A 13 18.00 -22.19 13.35
C GLU A 13 18.46 -20.74 13.06
N TYR A 14 19.67 -20.53 12.52
CA TYR A 14 20.16 -19.21 12.11
C TYR A 14 19.40 -18.64 10.89
N PHE A 15 19.06 -19.47 9.91
CA PHE A 15 18.18 -19.09 8.80
C PHE A 15 16.76 -18.80 9.28
N ALA A 16 16.21 -19.59 10.21
CA ALA A 16 14.89 -19.32 10.79
C ALA A 16 14.87 -18.03 11.63
N ASP A 17 15.94 -17.74 12.37
CA ASP A 17 16.06 -16.53 13.19
C ASP A 17 16.35 -15.28 12.33
N GLN A 18 17.17 -15.40 11.28
CA GLN A 18 17.32 -14.34 10.25
C GLN A 18 16.01 -14.08 9.51
N ASP A 19 15.29 -15.12 9.12
CA ASP A 19 14.01 -15.02 8.41
C ASP A 19 12.93 -14.42 9.33
N ASN A 20 12.92 -14.75 10.63
CA ASN A 20 12.02 -14.13 11.61
C ASN A 20 12.33 -12.64 11.87
N GLN A 21 13.60 -12.27 12.02
CA GLN A 21 13.99 -10.86 12.18
C GLN A 21 13.71 -10.04 10.90
N GLN A 22 13.95 -10.62 9.72
CA GLN A 22 13.63 -9.99 8.44
C GLN A 22 12.11 -9.85 8.25
N ARG A 23 11.32 -10.88 8.56
CA ARG A 23 9.85 -10.83 8.52
C ARG A 23 9.27 -9.80 9.50
N LEU A 24 9.84 -9.66 10.69
CA LEU A 24 9.44 -8.64 11.66
C LEU A 24 9.77 -7.23 11.16
N SER A 25 10.93 -7.03 10.53
CA SER A 25 11.30 -5.75 9.92
C SER A 25 10.37 -5.38 8.75
N ILE A 26 9.95 -6.36 7.95
CA ILE A 26 9.00 -6.15 6.84
C ILE A 26 7.61 -5.80 7.39
N ALA A 27 7.15 -6.53 8.41
CA ALA A 27 5.86 -6.27 9.06
C ALA A 27 5.80 -4.89 9.70
N THR A 28 6.86 -4.48 10.41
CA THR A 28 6.96 -3.13 11.01
C THR A 28 7.01 -2.04 9.95
N GLY A 29 7.75 -2.25 8.85
CA GLY A 29 7.75 -1.36 7.69
C GLY A 29 6.36 -1.22 7.06
N PHE A 30 5.64 -2.33 6.89
CA PHE A 30 4.29 -2.34 6.34
C PHE A 30 3.29 -1.60 7.23
N VAL A 31 3.31 -1.83 8.56
CA VAL A 31 2.45 -1.09 9.50
C VAL A 31 2.77 0.40 9.46
N GLY A 32 4.05 0.77 9.39
CA GLY A 32 4.47 2.16 9.23
C GLY A 32 3.94 2.80 7.94
N ASP A 33 3.96 2.07 6.82
CA ASP A 33 3.39 2.50 5.55
C ASP A 33 1.87 2.71 5.65
N VAL A 34 1.13 1.77 6.27
CA VAL A 34 -0.32 1.90 6.47
C VAL A 34 -0.64 3.12 7.33
N PHE A 35 0.06 3.31 8.44
CA PHE A 35 -0.13 4.47 9.31
C PHE A 35 0.13 5.78 8.56
N ARG A 36 1.24 5.89 7.81
CA ARG A 36 1.57 7.07 7.00
C ARG A 36 0.46 7.37 5.98
N VAL A 37 -0.07 6.34 5.33
CA VAL A 37 -1.13 6.49 4.33
C VAL A 37 -2.45 6.96 4.97
N CYS A 38 -2.82 6.45 6.14
CA CYS A 38 -3.99 6.94 6.87
C CYS A 38 -3.83 8.43 7.22
N MET A 39 -2.69 8.82 7.79
CA MET A 39 -2.41 10.21 8.17
C MET A 39 -2.42 11.17 6.97
N ALA A 40 -1.91 10.72 5.82
CA ALA A 40 -1.77 11.55 4.62
C ALA A 40 -3.00 11.57 3.70
N SER A 41 -3.91 10.60 3.81
CA SER A 41 -5.17 10.60 3.06
C SER A 41 -6.26 11.40 3.79
N LEU A 42 -6.29 11.33 5.12
CA LEU A 42 -7.23 12.05 5.98
C LEU A 42 -6.64 13.37 6.50
N LEU A 43 -6.14 14.21 5.61
CA LEU A 43 -5.46 15.47 5.96
C LEU A 43 -6.33 16.40 6.80
N CYS A 44 -7.63 16.48 6.53
CA CYS A 44 -8.53 17.33 7.31
C CYS A 44 -8.68 16.84 8.76
N LEU A 45 -8.49 15.54 9.00
CA LEU A 45 -8.65 14.95 10.32
C LEU A 45 -7.37 15.05 11.16
N PHE A 46 -6.23 14.86 10.51
CA PHE A 46 -4.94 14.75 11.20
C PHE A 46 -4.09 16.01 11.19
N VAL A 47 -4.42 17.00 10.35
CA VAL A 47 -3.78 18.32 10.40
C VAL A 47 -4.52 19.19 11.42
N PRO A 48 -3.83 19.81 12.38
CA PRO A 48 -4.48 20.63 13.40
C PRO A 48 -5.13 21.87 12.77
N GLN A 49 -6.39 22.09 13.11
CA GLN A 49 -7.23 23.18 12.62
C GLN A 49 -7.55 24.17 13.74
N GLY A 50 -7.82 25.43 13.37
CA GLY A 50 -8.21 26.49 14.28
C GLY A 50 -9.73 26.66 14.33
N CYS A 51 -10.29 26.66 15.53
CA CYS A 51 -11.70 26.91 15.81
C CYS A 51 -11.83 28.16 16.69
N THR A 52 -12.81 29.01 16.41
CA THR A 52 -13.12 30.19 17.21
C THR A 52 -14.21 29.85 18.23
N ASN A 53 -13.93 30.07 19.52
CA ASN A 53 -14.95 30.04 20.55
C ASN A 53 -15.41 31.46 20.84
N THR A 54 -16.72 31.68 20.80
CA THR A 54 -17.35 32.92 21.27
C THR A 54 -17.91 32.65 22.66
N GLU A 55 -17.20 33.10 23.69
CA GLU A 55 -17.71 33.08 25.06
C GLU A 55 -18.46 34.39 25.33
N ASN A 56 -19.72 34.29 25.74
CA ASN A 56 -20.50 35.43 26.23
C ASN A 56 -20.09 35.70 27.68
N ASN A 57 -19.71 36.95 28.00
CA ASN A 57 -19.14 37.39 29.27
C ASN A 57 -20.02 37.23 30.54
N ASN A 58 -21.08 36.42 30.52
CA ASN A 58 -21.98 36.22 31.66
C ASN A 58 -21.68 34.96 32.50
N SER A 59 -20.63 34.20 32.19
CA SER A 59 -20.15 33.12 33.07
C SER A 59 -18.74 33.38 33.54
N ILE A 60 -18.62 34.09 34.67
CA ILE A 60 -17.42 34.11 35.52
C ILE A 60 -17.30 32.70 36.13
N PHE A 61 -16.75 31.75 35.39
CA PHE A 61 -16.25 30.49 35.93
C PHE A 61 -15.33 29.87 34.87
N ILE A 62 -14.17 29.37 35.30
CA ILE A 62 -13.09 28.72 34.51
C ILE A 62 -11.89 29.65 34.24
N SER A 63 -11.05 29.86 35.27
CA SER A 63 -9.67 30.31 35.09
C SER A 63 -8.64 29.55 35.96
N ILE A 64 -8.98 28.37 36.48
CA ILE A 64 -8.07 27.62 37.39
C ILE A 64 -7.34 26.46 36.68
N PHE A 65 -7.81 26.02 35.51
CA PHE A 65 -7.11 25.02 34.68
C PHE A 65 -6.92 25.55 33.24
N GLY A 66 -6.03 26.53 33.09
CA GLY A 66 -5.77 27.17 31.80
C GLY A 66 -4.90 26.31 30.88
N ASN A 67 -5.51 25.71 29.86
CA ASN A 67 -4.79 25.44 28.61
C ASN A 67 -4.37 26.80 28.00
N SER A 68 -3.16 26.87 27.44
CA SER A 68 -2.62 28.11 26.86
C SER A 68 -3.37 28.45 25.55
N TYR A 69 -4.31 29.38 25.60
CA TYR A 69 -5.05 29.89 24.44
C TYR A 69 -4.31 31.08 23.81
N LYS A 70 -4.32 31.17 22.47
CA LYS A 70 -3.76 32.31 21.73
C LYS A 70 -4.84 33.40 21.66
N SER A 71 -4.77 34.42 22.52
CA SER A 71 -5.75 35.51 22.54
C SER A 71 -5.52 36.46 21.36
N ILE A 72 -6.55 36.65 20.55
CA ILE A 72 -6.68 37.81 19.66
C ILE A 72 -7.76 38.67 20.31
N ASP A 73 -7.35 39.61 21.16
CA ASP A 73 -8.28 40.49 21.87
C ASP A 73 -8.77 41.60 20.92
N SER A 74 -9.85 41.35 20.20
CA SER A 74 -10.66 42.41 19.60
C SER A 74 -11.96 42.56 20.41
N GLN A 75 -11.95 43.51 21.36
CA GLN A 75 -13.15 43.89 22.08
C GLN A 75 -14.08 44.71 21.18
N ILE A 76 -15.13 44.08 20.67
CA ILE A 76 -16.31 44.78 20.15
C ILE A 76 -17.52 44.16 20.87
N ASN A 77 -18.21 44.98 21.68
CA ASN A 77 -19.45 44.61 22.39
C ASN A 77 -19.38 43.45 23.40
N GLY A 78 -18.29 43.31 24.18
CA GLY A 78 -18.28 42.40 25.34
C GLY A 78 -18.31 40.90 25.00
N THR A 79 -17.84 40.53 23.81
CA THR A 79 -17.60 39.13 23.41
C THR A 79 -16.11 38.91 23.22
N THR A 80 -15.54 37.96 23.96
CA THR A 80 -14.13 37.57 23.82
C THR A 80 -14.06 36.40 22.83
N THR A 81 -13.38 36.59 21.70
CA THR A 81 -13.22 35.53 20.70
C THR A 81 -11.81 34.94 20.85
N SER A 82 -11.71 33.71 21.35
CA SER A 82 -10.43 33.00 21.50
C SER A 82 -10.25 31.99 20.37
N LEU A 83 -9.03 31.91 19.81
CA LEU A 83 -8.66 30.91 18.82
C LEU A 83 -8.07 29.69 19.54
N GLN A 84 -8.73 28.56 19.39
CA GLN A 84 -8.31 27.28 19.97
C GLN A 84 -8.12 26.21 18.89
N MET A 85 -7.43 25.12 19.24
CA MET A 85 -7.31 23.96 18.37
C MET A 85 -8.64 23.20 18.35
N CYS A 86 -9.16 22.90 17.16
CA CYS A 86 -10.38 22.10 17.02
C CYS A 86 -10.17 20.68 17.56
N THR A 87 -11.20 20.15 18.23
CA THR A 87 -11.33 18.72 18.50
C THR A 87 -11.61 17.94 17.22
N LEU A 88 -11.34 16.63 17.22
CA LEU A 88 -11.65 15.77 16.07
C LEU A 88 -13.13 15.86 15.68
N THR A 89 -14.04 15.93 16.65
CA THR A 89 -15.48 16.05 16.40
C THR A 89 -15.83 17.38 15.74
N GLU A 90 -15.20 18.48 16.15
CA GLU A 90 -15.45 19.80 15.55
C GLU A 90 -15.00 19.86 14.08
N ASN A 91 -13.95 19.11 13.72
CA ASN A 91 -13.55 18.92 12.31
C ASN A 91 -14.62 18.17 11.48
N PHE A 92 -15.60 17.52 12.11
CA PHE A 92 -16.69 16.75 11.49
C PHE A 92 -18.08 17.40 11.59
N THR A 93 -18.27 18.50 12.33
CA THR A 93 -19.63 19.01 12.61
C THR A 93 -19.88 20.45 12.16
N SER A 94 -18.85 21.26 11.94
CA SER A 94 -18.97 22.67 11.52
C SER A 94 -18.71 22.86 10.02
N LEU A 95 -19.37 22.05 9.17
CA LEU A 95 -19.03 22.01 7.74
C LEU A 95 -19.85 22.98 6.89
N ILE A 96 -19.14 23.87 6.21
CA ILE A 96 -19.57 24.49 4.94
C ILE A 96 -19.63 23.38 3.87
N ASP A 97 -20.46 23.52 2.82
CA ASP A 97 -20.57 22.54 1.72
C ASP A 97 -19.21 22.10 1.15
N PHE A 98 -18.25 23.03 1.07
CA PHE A 98 -16.89 22.75 0.64
C PHE A 98 -16.16 21.76 1.57
N ASN A 99 -16.28 21.92 2.89
CA ASN A 99 -15.64 21.05 3.87
C ASN A 99 -16.16 19.59 3.73
N ILE A 100 -17.48 19.41 3.51
CA ILE A 100 -18.07 18.08 3.28
C ILE A 100 -17.44 17.42 2.04
N GLY A 101 -17.29 18.19 0.95
CA GLY A 101 -16.66 17.71 -0.27
C GLY A 101 -15.19 17.30 -0.07
N VAL A 102 -14.40 18.10 0.65
CA VAL A 102 -12.99 17.77 0.93
C VAL A 102 -12.87 16.54 1.83
N LEU A 103 -13.73 16.43 2.85
CA LEU A 103 -13.76 15.26 3.73
C LEU A 103 -14.13 13.98 2.95
N ALA A 104 -15.11 14.06 2.04
CA ALA A 104 -15.45 12.94 1.16
C ALA A 104 -14.25 12.55 0.26
N LEU A 105 -13.51 13.54 -0.27
CA LEU A 105 -12.30 13.30 -1.07
C LEU A 105 -11.17 12.65 -0.25
N ASN A 106 -11.01 13.02 1.02
CA ASN A 106 -10.07 12.39 1.95
C ASN A 106 -10.37 10.89 2.12
N PHE A 107 -11.62 10.53 2.42
CA PHE A 107 -12.04 9.13 2.53
C PHE A 107 -11.96 8.36 1.21
N PHE A 108 -12.32 9.01 0.10
CA PHE A 108 -12.18 8.42 -1.23
C PHE A 108 -10.72 8.12 -1.57
N THR A 109 -9.81 9.03 -1.20
CA THR A 109 -8.36 8.84 -1.36
C THR A 109 -7.87 7.66 -0.52
N LEU A 110 -8.31 7.55 0.74
CA LEU A 110 -8.01 6.40 1.59
C LEU A 110 -8.50 5.08 0.98
N ALA A 111 -9.72 5.05 0.45
CA ALA A 111 -10.25 3.86 -0.22
C ALA A 111 -9.41 3.47 -1.46
N CYS A 112 -8.92 4.45 -2.22
CA CYS A 112 -8.04 4.23 -3.36
C CYS A 112 -6.66 3.67 -2.93
N PHE A 113 -6.12 4.11 -1.79
CA PHE A 113 -4.92 3.53 -1.20
C PHE A 113 -5.14 2.07 -0.75
N ILE A 114 -6.27 1.78 -0.08
CA ILE A 114 -6.62 0.41 0.31
C ILE A 114 -6.73 -0.48 -0.93
N TYR A 115 -7.35 0.01 -2.00
CA TYR A 115 -7.43 -0.72 -3.26
C TYR A 115 -6.05 -0.97 -3.90
N LEU A 116 -5.14 0.02 -3.84
CA LEU A 116 -3.76 -0.17 -4.27
C LEU A 116 -3.07 -1.29 -3.46
N TYR A 117 -3.22 -1.30 -2.13
CA TYR A 117 -2.65 -2.36 -1.28
C TYR A 117 -3.19 -3.75 -1.63
N ILE A 118 -4.47 -3.87 -1.98
CA ILE A 118 -5.04 -5.15 -2.43
C ILE A 118 -4.36 -5.61 -3.73
N ILE A 119 -4.11 -4.69 -4.68
CA ILE A 119 -3.39 -5.01 -5.92
C ILE A 119 -1.94 -5.42 -5.62
N GLU A 120 -1.26 -4.70 -4.73
CA GLU A 120 0.10 -5.01 -4.28
C GLU A 120 0.19 -6.42 -3.71
N LEU A 121 -0.64 -6.74 -2.72
CA LEU A 121 -0.64 -8.03 -2.05
C LEU A 121 -1.00 -9.16 -3.01
N LYS A 122 -1.97 -8.96 -3.91
CA LYS A 122 -2.33 -9.96 -4.90
C LYS A 122 -1.21 -10.22 -5.91
N ARG A 123 -0.49 -9.17 -6.33
CA ARG A 123 0.68 -9.30 -7.21
C ARG A 123 1.81 -10.03 -6.49
N GLU A 124 2.10 -9.64 -5.25
CA GLU A 124 3.18 -10.21 -4.46
C GLU A 124 2.95 -11.70 -4.17
N ASN A 125 1.74 -12.07 -3.72
CA ASN A 125 1.39 -13.45 -3.45
C ASN A 125 1.53 -14.32 -4.71
N TRP A 126 1.09 -13.81 -5.86
CA TRP A 126 1.24 -14.54 -7.13
C TRP A 126 2.71 -14.73 -7.53
N MET A 127 3.56 -13.72 -7.35
CA MET A 127 5.01 -13.84 -7.63
C MET A 127 5.67 -14.86 -6.71
N ILE A 128 5.36 -14.85 -5.41
CA ILE A 128 5.92 -15.79 -4.42
C ILE A 128 5.51 -17.24 -4.71
N GLU A 129 4.27 -17.47 -5.16
CA GLU A 129 3.78 -18.83 -5.47
C GLU A 129 4.34 -19.39 -6.79
N THR A 130 4.71 -18.51 -7.73
CA THR A 130 5.04 -18.90 -9.12
C THR A 130 6.54 -18.81 -9.43
N LEU A 131 7.24 -17.86 -8.81
CA LEU A 131 8.62 -17.51 -9.14
C LEU A 131 9.54 -17.71 -7.92
N GLN A 132 10.81 -17.95 -8.20
CA GLN A 132 11.87 -18.02 -7.19
C GLN A 132 13.00 -17.04 -7.52
N TYR A 133 13.74 -16.68 -6.48
CA TYR A 133 15.01 -15.95 -6.61
C TYR A 133 16.17 -16.94 -6.52
N ASP A 134 17.04 -16.93 -7.53
CA ASP A 134 18.28 -17.70 -7.61
C ASP A 134 19.46 -16.73 -7.73
N GLU A 135 20.31 -16.67 -6.70
CA GLU A 135 21.49 -15.79 -6.66
C GLU A 135 22.48 -16.06 -7.81
N ASN A 136 22.46 -17.27 -8.38
CA ASN A 136 23.37 -17.65 -9.48
C ASN A 136 22.88 -17.17 -10.85
N LYS A 137 21.69 -16.59 -10.94
CA LYS A 137 21.08 -16.12 -12.20
C LYS A 137 20.98 -14.60 -12.23
N SER A 138 21.26 -14.02 -13.39
CA SER A 138 21.09 -12.57 -13.61
C SER A 138 19.60 -12.18 -13.62
N GLU A 139 19.27 -10.95 -13.25
CA GLU A 139 17.92 -10.38 -13.38
C GLU A 139 17.42 -10.41 -14.84
N HIS A 140 18.32 -10.36 -15.81
CA HIS A 140 18.01 -10.47 -17.24
C HIS A 140 17.55 -11.87 -17.67
N ASN A 141 17.66 -12.87 -16.80
CA ASN A 141 17.22 -14.23 -17.08
C ASN A 141 15.70 -14.33 -17.33
N ILE A 142 14.94 -13.30 -16.92
CA ILE A 142 13.51 -13.17 -17.26
C ILE A 142 13.25 -13.25 -18.78
N SER A 143 14.15 -12.71 -19.61
CA SER A 143 13.99 -12.77 -21.07
C SER A 143 14.10 -14.19 -21.61
N ILE A 144 14.98 -15.00 -21.03
CA ILE A 144 15.15 -16.42 -21.38
C ILE A 144 13.93 -17.22 -20.88
N LEU A 145 13.47 -16.93 -19.66
CA LEU A 145 12.25 -17.51 -19.08
C LEU A 145 11.00 -17.22 -19.91
N LYS A 146 10.96 -16.10 -20.63
CA LYS A 146 9.84 -15.73 -21.51
C LYS A 146 9.70 -16.69 -22.69
N GLU A 147 10.81 -17.24 -23.19
CA GLU A 147 10.79 -18.25 -24.25
C GLU A 147 10.33 -19.61 -23.71
N GLU A 148 10.73 -19.96 -22.49
CA GLU A 148 10.40 -21.25 -21.87
C GLU A 148 8.96 -21.29 -21.28
N TYR A 149 8.49 -20.20 -20.65
CA TYR A 149 7.17 -20.10 -20.00
C TYR A 149 6.43 -18.81 -20.37
N PRO A 150 5.96 -18.65 -21.63
CA PRO A 150 5.33 -17.43 -22.09
C PRO A 150 4.02 -17.11 -21.34
N GLU A 151 3.26 -18.12 -20.91
CA GLU A 151 2.01 -17.93 -20.17
C GLU A 151 2.25 -17.25 -18.81
N VAL A 152 3.27 -17.70 -18.08
CA VAL A 152 3.63 -17.15 -16.77
C VAL A 152 4.08 -15.70 -16.90
N ILE A 153 4.95 -15.39 -17.86
CA ILE A 153 5.45 -14.03 -18.09
C ILE A 153 4.34 -13.10 -18.57
N ASN A 154 3.45 -13.55 -19.47
CA ASN A 154 2.30 -12.75 -19.89
C ASN A 154 1.35 -12.42 -18.73
N LYS A 155 1.14 -13.38 -17.81
CA LYS A 155 0.36 -13.15 -16.59
C LYS A 155 1.05 -12.15 -15.66
N LEU A 156 2.36 -12.26 -15.45
CA LEU A 156 3.16 -11.27 -14.72
C LEU A 156 2.99 -9.86 -15.32
N GLN A 157 3.10 -9.73 -16.65
CA GLN A 157 2.92 -8.44 -17.33
C GLN A 157 1.52 -7.86 -17.15
N CYS A 158 0.47 -8.71 -17.13
CA CYS A 158 -0.88 -8.27 -16.81
C CYS A 158 -0.97 -7.70 -15.38
N HIS A 159 -0.33 -8.35 -14.40
CA HIS A 159 -0.23 -7.84 -13.03
C HIS A 159 0.56 -6.52 -12.97
N ASN A 160 1.73 -6.45 -13.61
CA ASN A 160 2.57 -5.23 -13.65
C ASN A 160 1.87 -4.05 -14.33
N LYS A 161 1.09 -4.28 -15.40
CA LYS A 161 0.30 -3.25 -16.07
C LYS A 161 -0.78 -2.67 -15.17
N LYS A 162 -1.52 -3.54 -14.46
CA LYS A 162 -2.55 -3.12 -13.48
C LYS A 162 -1.92 -2.33 -12.34
N TYR A 163 -0.80 -2.81 -11.83
CA TYR A 163 -0.02 -2.19 -10.76
C TYR A 163 0.46 -0.77 -11.13
N LYS A 164 1.10 -0.62 -12.29
CA LYS A 164 1.52 0.69 -12.84
C LYS A 164 0.35 1.65 -13.05
N ARG A 165 -0.78 1.16 -13.58
CA ARG A 165 -1.98 1.97 -13.78
C ARG A 165 -2.58 2.45 -12.45
N ALA A 166 -2.63 1.59 -11.44
CA ALA A 166 -3.13 1.93 -10.12
C ALA A 166 -2.31 3.05 -9.46
N TYR A 167 -0.98 2.93 -9.46
CA TYR A 167 -0.08 3.98 -8.93
C TYR A 167 -0.26 5.32 -9.64
N ARG A 168 -0.42 5.31 -10.97
CA ARG A 168 -0.63 6.54 -11.75
C ARG A 168 -1.96 7.23 -11.38
N ILE A 169 -3.05 6.47 -11.31
CA ILE A 169 -4.37 7.00 -10.95
C ILE A 169 -4.34 7.55 -9.51
N LEU A 170 -3.77 6.79 -8.58
CA LEU A 170 -3.65 7.20 -7.19
C LEU A 170 -2.86 8.49 -7.02
N GLN A 171 -1.77 8.67 -7.78
CA GLN A 171 -0.99 9.92 -7.75
C GLN A 171 -1.86 11.13 -8.08
N TYR A 172 -2.71 11.06 -9.11
CA TYR A 172 -3.59 12.17 -9.47
C TYR A 172 -4.66 12.44 -8.41
N ILE A 173 -5.29 11.39 -7.87
CA ILE A 173 -6.29 11.50 -6.79
C ILE A 173 -5.67 12.14 -5.55
N TYR A 174 -4.48 11.68 -5.17
CA TYR A 174 -3.77 12.20 -4.01
C TYR A 174 -3.36 13.67 -4.16
N VAL A 175 -2.91 14.09 -5.35
CA VAL A 175 -2.60 15.50 -5.62
C VAL A 175 -3.84 16.38 -5.49
N ALA A 176 -4.99 15.93 -6.03
CA ALA A 176 -6.26 16.63 -5.84
C ALA A 176 -6.67 16.71 -4.36
N ASN A 177 -6.53 15.60 -3.63
CA ASN A 177 -6.80 15.53 -2.20
C ASN A 177 -5.97 16.52 -1.39
N PHE A 178 -4.66 16.56 -1.67
CA PHE A 178 -3.74 17.51 -1.06
C PHE A 178 -4.13 18.95 -1.39
N ALA A 179 -4.38 19.29 -2.66
CA ALA A 179 -4.72 20.65 -3.06
C ALA A 179 -5.99 21.15 -2.37
N CYS A 180 -7.08 20.36 -2.39
CA CYS A 180 -8.33 20.73 -1.73
C CYS A 180 -8.18 20.83 -0.20
N SER A 181 -7.45 19.89 0.41
CA SER A 181 -7.22 19.91 1.87
C SER A 181 -6.32 21.08 2.28
N ALA A 182 -5.30 21.41 1.49
CA ALA A 182 -4.42 22.55 1.74
C ALA A 182 -5.18 23.87 1.66
N VAL A 183 -6.05 24.04 0.65
CA VAL A 183 -6.93 25.22 0.55
C VAL A 183 -7.83 25.30 1.77
N LEU A 184 -8.50 24.21 2.15
CA LEU A 184 -9.38 24.19 3.32
C LEU A 184 -8.63 24.60 4.59
N VAL A 185 -7.52 23.93 4.89
CA VAL A 185 -6.82 24.04 6.16
C VAL A 185 -5.98 25.33 6.27
N ILE A 186 -5.35 25.78 5.19
CA ILE A 186 -4.50 26.99 5.21
C ILE A 186 -5.32 28.27 5.04
N TYR A 187 -6.37 28.26 4.22
CA TYR A 187 -7.14 29.47 3.95
C TYR A 187 -8.27 29.68 4.96
N TYR A 188 -9.01 28.63 5.32
CA TYR A 188 -10.21 28.77 6.18
C TYR A 188 -9.94 28.46 7.66
N TYR A 189 -9.12 27.43 7.95
CA TYR A 189 -8.97 26.88 9.30
C TYR A 189 -7.53 26.93 9.84
N TYR A 190 -6.74 27.91 9.40
CA TYR A 190 -5.36 28.03 9.82
C TYR A 190 -5.26 28.35 11.32
N PHE A 191 -4.52 27.54 12.07
CA PHE A 191 -4.30 27.75 13.50
C PHE A 191 -2.95 28.42 13.78
N ASP A 192 -1.87 27.75 13.40
CA ASP A 192 -0.50 28.17 13.71
C ASP A 192 0.52 27.49 12.79
N TYR A 193 1.81 27.76 12.98
CA TYR A 193 2.89 27.12 12.22
C TYR A 193 2.81 25.58 12.23
N ARG A 194 2.27 24.98 13.30
CA ARG A 194 2.04 23.54 13.44
C ARG A 194 1.13 22.97 12.33
N THR A 195 0.15 23.73 11.87
CA THR A 195 -0.75 23.33 10.78
C THR A 195 0.04 23.12 9.49
N ILE A 196 0.92 24.06 9.15
CA ILE A 196 1.76 23.98 7.94
C ILE A 196 2.79 22.84 8.07
N THR A 197 3.48 22.74 9.21
CA THR A 197 4.54 21.72 9.37
C THR A 197 3.96 20.32 9.31
N VAL A 198 2.83 20.05 9.99
CA VAL A 198 2.17 18.74 9.96
C VAL A 198 1.66 18.40 8.56
N LEU A 199 1.04 19.36 7.87
CA LEU A 199 0.60 19.17 6.47
C LEU A 199 1.78 18.80 5.57
N LEU A 200 2.87 19.56 5.62
CA LEU A 200 4.06 19.30 4.79
C LEU A 200 4.71 17.96 5.12
N THR A 201 4.84 17.61 6.39
CA THR A 201 5.41 16.32 6.81
C THR A 201 4.55 15.15 6.33
N ASN A 202 3.23 15.21 6.52
CA ASN A 202 2.32 14.17 6.04
C ASN A 202 2.40 14.02 4.51
N VAL A 203 2.50 15.14 3.80
CA VAL A 203 2.61 15.14 2.34
C VAL A 203 3.92 14.53 1.87
N ALA A 204 5.04 14.90 2.49
CA ALA A 204 6.37 14.39 2.13
C ALA A 204 6.46 12.87 2.35
N LEU A 205 5.99 12.37 3.50
CA LEU A 205 6.03 10.94 3.83
C LEU A 205 5.23 10.10 2.84
N CYS A 206 4.05 10.57 2.47
CA CYS A 206 3.21 9.88 1.49
C CYS A 206 3.75 10.00 0.06
N TRP A 207 4.32 11.15 -0.29
CA TRP A 207 4.98 11.34 -1.58
C TRP A 207 6.13 10.35 -1.80
N THR A 208 6.93 10.08 -0.76
CA THR A 208 7.98 9.05 -0.80
C THR A 208 7.40 7.67 -1.10
N LYS A 209 6.31 7.27 -0.40
CA LYS A 209 5.62 6.00 -0.67
C LYS A 209 5.15 5.89 -2.12
N ILE A 210 4.46 6.91 -2.62
CA ILE A 210 3.96 6.93 -4.00
C ILE A 210 5.11 6.89 -5.01
N SER A 211 6.18 7.64 -4.76
CA SER A 211 7.32 7.75 -5.67
C SER A 211 8.08 6.43 -5.78
N ASN A 212 8.42 5.81 -4.65
CA ASN A 212 9.11 4.53 -4.61
C ASN A 212 8.28 3.42 -5.27
N GLY A 213 6.99 3.35 -4.93
CA GLY A 213 6.10 2.35 -5.53
C GLY A 213 5.90 2.54 -7.03
N LYS A 214 5.80 3.79 -7.50
CA LYS A 214 5.73 4.10 -8.93
C LYS A 214 7.03 3.75 -9.67
N GLU A 215 8.19 3.98 -9.06
CA GLU A 215 9.48 3.58 -9.62
C GLU A 215 9.55 2.06 -9.81
N VAL A 216 9.19 1.29 -8.77
CA VAL A 216 9.11 -0.17 -8.85
C VAL A 216 8.11 -0.62 -9.92
N ALA A 217 6.93 0.01 -9.98
CA ALA A 217 5.90 -0.32 -10.96
C ALA A 217 6.34 -0.01 -12.41
N TYR A 218 7.06 1.09 -12.60
CA TYR A 218 7.62 1.48 -13.90
C TYR A 218 8.69 0.49 -14.36
N LYS A 219 9.69 0.22 -13.51
CA LYS A 219 10.77 -0.72 -13.80
C LYS A 219 10.24 -2.15 -14.05
N SER A 220 9.26 -2.61 -13.27
CA SER A 220 8.67 -3.95 -13.43
C SER A 220 7.90 -4.11 -14.75
N TYR A 221 7.28 -3.03 -15.25
CA TYR A 221 6.51 -3.09 -16.50
C TYR A 221 7.37 -2.87 -17.74
N GLU A 222 8.24 -1.84 -17.75
CA GLU A 222 9.03 -1.50 -18.95
C GLU A 222 10.16 -2.51 -19.20
N ASN A 223 10.85 -2.93 -18.14
CA ASN A 223 11.95 -3.87 -18.26
C ASN A 223 11.50 -5.34 -18.08
N GLU A 224 10.19 -5.55 -17.99
CA GLU A 224 9.56 -6.84 -17.75
C GLU A 224 9.96 -7.59 -16.46
N TYR A 225 10.61 -6.91 -15.51
CA TYR A 225 11.12 -7.53 -14.28
C TYR A 225 10.05 -7.87 -13.24
N ALA A 226 10.38 -8.82 -12.37
CA ALA A 226 9.55 -9.28 -11.28
C ALA A 226 10.04 -8.69 -9.94
N TYR A 227 10.10 -7.36 -9.81
CA TYR A 227 10.56 -6.74 -8.57
C TYR A 227 9.53 -6.87 -7.44
N SER A 228 9.97 -7.38 -6.29
CA SER A 228 9.23 -7.33 -5.04
C SER A 228 9.24 -5.92 -4.43
N TYR A 229 8.09 -5.48 -3.92
CA TYR A 229 7.99 -4.21 -3.18
C TYR A 229 8.40 -4.38 -1.70
N PHE A 230 8.08 -5.52 -1.08
CA PHE A 230 8.23 -5.74 0.37
C PHE A 230 9.53 -6.43 0.77
N ASN A 231 10.30 -6.98 -0.17
CA ASN A 231 11.60 -7.58 0.15
C ASN A 231 12.67 -6.50 0.41
N ILE A 232 13.41 -6.68 1.50
CA ILE A 232 14.47 -5.77 2.01
C ILE A 232 15.53 -5.42 0.95
N LYS A 233 15.71 -6.28 -0.07
CA LYS A 233 16.70 -6.10 -1.14
C LYS A 233 16.11 -5.72 -2.51
N HIS A 234 14.80 -5.46 -2.64
CA HIS A 234 14.15 -5.30 -3.95
C HIS A 234 14.60 -6.37 -4.97
N LEU A 235 14.67 -7.63 -4.55
CA LEU A 235 15.13 -8.70 -5.43
C LEU A 235 14.11 -8.89 -6.55
N SER A 236 14.61 -8.94 -7.80
CA SER A 236 13.79 -9.44 -8.92
C SER A 236 13.79 -10.95 -8.85
N PHE A 237 12.61 -11.58 -8.85
CA PHE A 237 12.54 -13.01 -9.13
C PHE A 237 13.12 -13.26 -10.54
N ASN A 238 13.83 -14.38 -10.72
CA ASN A 238 14.64 -14.65 -11.91
C ASN A 238 14.66 -16.13 -12.33
N ASP A 239 13.85 -16.98 -11.68
CA ASP A 239 13.60 -18.38 -12.06
C ASP A 239 12.17 -18.80 -11.65
N ILE A 240 11.68 -19.92 -12.17
CA ILE A 240 10.36 -20.49 -11.80
C ILE A 240 10.50 -21.39 -10.57
N ASP A 241 9.54 -21.31 -9.63
CA ASP A 241 9.54 -22.18 -8.44
C ASP A 241 9.46 -23.66 -8.86
N PRO A 242 10.36 -24.55 -8.39
CA PRO A 242 10.36 -25.97 -8.70
C PRO A 242 9.04 -26.69 -8.39
N LYS A 243 8.29 -26.21 -7.39
CA LYS A 243 6.95 -26.72 -7.05
C LYS A 243 5.96 -26.42 -8.15
N TYR A 244 6.02 -25.23 -8.73
CA TYR A 244 5.21 -24.87 -9.89
C TYR A 244 5.54 -25.77 -11.07
N LYS A 245 6.83 -25.97 -11.40
CA LYS A 245 7.26 -26.88 -12.48
C LYS A 245 6.74 -28.31 -12.29
N LYS A 246 6.81 -28.82 -11.06
CA LYS A 246 6.32 -30.17 -10.76
C LYS A 246 4.80 -30.28 -10.96
N ASN A 247 4.05 -29.26 -10.54
CA ASN A 247 2.60 -29.24 -10.70
C ASN A 247 2.19 -29.12 -12.18
N ASP A 248 2.90 -28.28 -12.94
CA ASP A 248 2.69 -28.12 -14.38
C ASP A 248 2.90 -29.44 -15.14
N ASN A 249 4.01 -30.14 -14.86
CA ASN A 249 4.28 -31.45 -15.44
C ASN A 249 3.20 -32.50 -15.07
N LEU A 250 2.67 -32.45 -13.84
CA LEU A 250 1.59 -33.35 -13.41
C LEU A 250 0.30 -33.07 -14.17
N ILE A 251 -0.06 -31.80 -14.35
CA ILE A 251 -1.24 -31.38 -15.12
C ILE A 251 -1.13 -31.87 -16.57
N VAL A 252 0.04 -31.66 -17.22
CA VAL A 252 0.28 -32.12 -18.60
C VAL A 252 0.08 -33.63 -18.73
N ILE A 253 0.69 -34.42 -17.84
CA ILE A 253 0.56 -35.88 -17.83
C ILE A 253 -0.91 -36.30 -17.63
N GLU A 254 -1.65 -35.63 -16.74
CA GLU A 254 -3.05 -35.95 -16.47
C GLU A 254 -3.95 -35.66 -17.68
N THR A 255 -3.74 -34.54 -18.39
CA THR A 255 -4.43 -34.25 -19.67
C THR A 255 -4.13 -35.27 -20.76
N ASP A 256 -2.88 -35.73 -20.87
CA ASP A 256 -2.50 -36.74 -21.86
C ASP A 256 -3.17 -38.08 -21.57
N ILE A 257 -3.20 -38.49 -20.29
CA ILE A 257 -3.89 -39.71 -19.85
C ILE A 257 -5.40 -39.64 -20.16
N ASP A 258 -6.04 -38.50 -19.92
CA ASP A 258 -7.47 -38.32 -20.19
C ASP A 258 -7.79 -38.34 -21.69
N ASN A 259 -6.94 -37.76 -22.53
CA ASN A 259 -7.05 -37.85 -23.99
C ASN A 259 -6.91 -39.30 -24.48
N ILE A 260 -5.92 -40.04 -23.96
CA ILE A 260 -5.75 -41.47 -24.27
C ILE A 260 -6.99 -42.26 -23.84
N ARG A 261 -7.52 -42.00 -22.64
CA ARG A 261 -8.72 -42.67 -22.11
C ARG A 261 -9.95 -42.43 -23.00
N LYS A 262 -10.17 -41.19 -23.45
CA LYS A 262 -11.23 -40.85 -24.42
C LYS A 262 -11.07 -41.58 -25.74
N ASN A 263 -9.84 -41.65 -26.27
CA ASN A 263 -9.56 -42.36 -27.52
C ASN A 263 -9.85 -43.87 -27.40
N ILE A 264 -9.47 -44.51 -26.29
CA ILE A 264 -9.78 -45.91 -26.02
C ILE A 264 -11.29 -46.14 -25.92
N GLN A 265 -12.03 -45.24 -25.27
CA GLN A 265 -13.50 -45.32 -25.19
C GLN A 265 -14.16 -45.22 -26.57
N ASN A 266 -13.67 -44.32 -27.42
CA ASN A 266 -14.15 -44.19 -28.80
C ASN A 266 -13.88 -45.47 -29.61
N ILE A 267 -12.68 -46.04 -29.52
CA ILE A 267 -12.34 -47.30 -30.21
C ILE A 267 -13.22 -48.46 -29.74
N LYS A 268 -13.46 -48.59 -28.42
CA LYS A 268 -14.37 -49.61 -27.87
C LYS A 268 -15.79 -49.48 -28.42
N LYS A 269 -16.26 -48.25 -28.67
CA LYS A 269 -17.58 -48.00 -29.27
C LYS A 269 -17.67 -48.51 -30.71
N TYR A 270 -16.61 -48.35 -31.51
CA TYR A 270 -16.56 -48.87 -32.88
C TYR A 270 -16.49 -50.39 -32.95
N ILE A 271 -15.75 -51.03 -32.03
CA ILE A 271 -15.63 -52.50 -31.99
C ILE A 271 -16.96 -53.17 -31.61
N HIS A 272 -17.79 -52.54 -30.77
CA HIS A 272 -19.11 -53.07 -30.40
C HIS A 272 -20.22 -52.85 -31.46
N THR A 273 -19.92 -52.18 -32.57
CA THR A 273 -20.90 -51.90 -33.64
C THR A 273 -20.72 -52.85 -34.85
N PHE A 274 -19.71 -53.72 -34.82
CA PHE A 274 -19.53 -54.86 -35.74
C PHE A 274 -19.88 -56.17 -35.03
#